data_AF-A0A3Q8WSP8-F1
#
_entry.id   AF-A0A3Q8WSP8-F1
#
_cell.length_a   1.000
_cell.length_b   1.000
_cell.length_c   1.000
_cell.angle_alpha   90.00
_cell.angle_beta   90.00
_cell.angle_gamma   90.00
#
_symmetry.space_group_name_H-M   'P 1'
#
loop_
_entity.id
_entity.type
_entity.pdbx_description
1 polymer ?
#
loop_
_entity_poly.entity_id
_entity_poly.type
_entity_poly.pdbx_seq_one_letter_code
_entity_poly.pdbx_strand_id
1 'polypeptide(L)'
;MLSRSGRPLAQMLFGPLAKLFVRLGISADTVTVVGTVLTCGVALWLIPTDHLTAAAWTIFAVVIFDNLDGQIARLTGTESKWGAFLDSTMDRFADGAIFLAVAVWAILHADPAYGDWIALGAVTALLMGAVVPYAKARAESLGYTANVGLAERADRLFVILLAVFLVGMEWGDWLLLVATWLLVAAGFYTVIQRMATVRAQAKGEAL
;
A
#
# COMPACT_ATOMS: atom_id res chain seq x y z
N MET A 1 3.70 -11.81 11.25
CA MET A 1 4.76 -12.69 11.83
C MET A 1 5.98 -12.92 10.90
N LEU A 2 6.18 -12.13 9.83
CA LEU A 2 7.37 -12.21 8.96
C LEU A 2 8.42 -11.10 9.20
N SER A 3 8.21 -10.19 10.16
CA SER A 3 9.00 -8.94 10.26
C SER A 3 10.39 -9.05 10.91
N ARG A 4 10.78 -10.20 11.47
CA ARG A 4 12.12 -10.40 12.06
C ARG A 4 13.04 -11.35 11.29
N SER A 5 12.52 -12.29 10.50
CA SER A 5 13.32 -13.33 9.83
C SER A 5 13.78 -12.95 8.41
N GLY A 6 13.07 -12.04 7.72
CA GLY A 6 13.39 -11.66 6.32
C GLY A 6 14.45 -10.55 6.14
N ARG A 7 14.87 -9.88 7.23
CA ARG A 7 15.81 -8.74 7.18
C ARG A 7 17.17 -9.08 6.53
N PRO A 8 17.81 -10.23 6.80
CA PRO A 8 19.10 -10.57 6.20
C PRO A 8 18.99 -10.83 4.70
N LEU A 9 17.89 -11.47 4.24
CA LEU A 9 17.67 -11.80 2.84
C LEU A 9 17.38 -10.55 2.00
N ALA A 10 16.55 -9.64 2.52
CA ALA A 10 16.28 -8.35 1.87
C ALA A 10 17.55 -7.49 1.76
N GLN A 11 18.38 -7.44 2.81
CA GLN A 11 19.66 -6.72 2.76
C GLN A 11 20.65 -7.34 1.76
N MET A 12 20.64 -8.67 1.62
CA MET A 12 21.53 -9.37 0.68
C MET A 12 21.13 -9.15 -0.78
N LEU A 13 19.83 -9.13 -1.08
CA LEU A 13 19.31 -8.94 -2.43
C LEU A 13 19.32 -7.47 -2.87
N PHE A 14 18.93 -6.54 -2.00
CA PHE A 14 18.79 -5.12 -2.35
C PHE A 14 20.02 -4.27 -1.99
N GLY A 15 20.91 -4.75 -1.11
CA GLY A 15 22.13 -4.05 -0.71
C GLY A 15 23.05 -3.65 -1.87
N PRO A 16 23.28 -4.49 -2.91
CA PRO A 16 24.06 -4.10 -4.08
C PRO A 16 23.43 -2.95 -4.87
N LEU A 17 22.11 -2.98 -5.06
CA LEU A 17 21.37 -1.92 -5.74
C LEU A 17 21.39 -0.62 -4.93
N ALA A 18 21.21 -0.70 -3.61
CA ALA A 18 21.27 0.46 -2.73
C ALA A 18 22.65 1.12 -2.79
N LYS A 19 23.72 0.32 -2.77
CA LYS A 19 25.11 0.81 -2.94
C LYS A 19 25.34 1.46 -4.31
N LEU A 20 24.76 0.91 -5.38
CA LEU A 20 24.83 1.51 -6.72
C LEU A 20 24.15 2.88 -6.74
N PHE A 21 22.94 2.99 -6.17
CA PHE A 21 22.18 4.23 -6.15
C PHE A 21 22.90 5.31 -5.33
N VAL A 22 23.48 4.93 -4.19
CA VAL A 22 24.35 5.81 -3.40
C VAL A 22 25.56 6.30 -4.21
N ARG A 23 26.22 5.42 -4.97
CA ARG A 23 27.34 5.80 -5.86
C ARG A 23 26.92 6.76 -6.97
N LEU A 24 25.70 6.62 -7.47
CA LEU A 24 25.12 7.50 -8.48
C LEU A 24 24.59 8.83 -7.90
N GLY A 25 24.68 9.03 -6.58
CA GLY A 25 24.20 10.25 -5.92
C GLY A 25 22.67 10.36 -5.84
N ILE A 26 21.95 9.24 -6.02
CA ILE A 26 20.49 9.22 -5.94
C ILE A 26 20.07 9.21 -4.47
N SER A 27 19.27 10.19 -4.05
CA SER A 27 18.78 10.29 -2.68
C SER A 27 17.61 9.33 -2.40
N ALA A 28 17.39 8.98 -1.13
CA ALA A 28 16.23 8.20 -0.70
C ALA A 28 14.91 8.85 -1.15
N ASP A 29 14.75 10.17 -0.91
CA ASP A 29 13.59 10.94 -1.35
C ASP A 29 13.32 10.82 -2.86
N THR A 30 14.37 10.82 -3.69
CA THR A 30 14.23 10.66 -5.14
C THR A 30 13.66 9.29 -5.47
N VAL A 31 14.13 8.23 -4.80
CA VAL A 31 13.61 6.87 -5.00
C VAL A 31 12.14 6.78 -4.61
N THR A 32 11.76 7.30 -3.45
CA THR A 32 10.36 7.33 -2.98
C THR A 32 9.45 8.06 -3.97
N VAL A 33 9.85 9.25 -4.43
CA VAL A 33 9.04 10.06 -5.35
C VAL A 33 8.91 9.40 -6.72
N VAL A 34 10.02 8.94 -7.31
CA VAL A 34 10.02 8.30 -8.63
C VAL A 34 9.24 6.99 -8.59
N GLY A 35 9.45 6.16 -7.56
CA GLY A 35 8.72 4.89 -7.40
C GLY A 35 7.21 5.12 -7.29
N THR A 36 6.80 6.16 -6.58
CA THR A 36 5.37 6.51 -6.46
C THR A 36 4.79 7.03 -7.76
N VAL A 37 5.48 7.97 -8.44
CA VAL A 37 5.03 8.48 -9.75
C VAL A 37 4.91 7.35 -10.76
N LEU A 38 5.88 6.44 -10.79
CA LEU A 38 5.85 5.26 -11.64
C LEU A 38 4.67 4.33 -11.28
N THR A 39 4.45 4.06 -10.00
CA THR A 39 3.32 3.25 -9.54
C THR A 39 1.98 3.87 -9.95
N CYS A 40 1.80 5.17 -9.73
CA CYS A 40 0.58 5.88 -10.12
C CYS A 40 0.39 5.86 -11.65
N GLY A 41 1.44 6.16 -12.41
CA GLY A 41 1.39 6.17 -13.87
C GLY A 41 1.07 4.81 -14.46
N VAL A 42 1.71 3.75 -13.95
CA VAL A 42 1.44 2.37 -14.38
C VAL A 42 0.03 1.94 -14.00
N ALA A 43 -0.40 2.19 -12.76
CA ALA A 43 -1.73 1.80 -12.30
C ALA A 43 -2.82 2.50 -13.12
N LEU A 44 -2.76 3.83 -13.24
CA LEU A 44 -3.78 4.64 -13.91
C LEU A 44 -3.77 4.50 -15.44
N TRP A 45 -2.72 3.92 -16.02
CA TRP A 45 -2.67 3.64 -17.45
C TRP A 45 -3.00 2.17 -17.77
N LEU A 46 -2.23 1.22 -17.23
CA LEU A 46 -2.31 -0.17 -17.64
C LEU A 46 -3.58 -0.86 -17.11
N ILE A 47 -4.01 -0.56 -15.88
CA ILE A 47 -5.21 -1.20 -15.34
C ILE A 47 -6.45 -0.76 -16.14
N PRO A 48 -6.75 0.54 -16.35
CA PRO A 48 -7.94 0.95 -17.11
C PRO A 48 -7.91 0.59 -18.60
N THR A 49 -6.73 0.31 -19.17
CA THR A 49 -6.59 -0.16 -20.56
C THR A 49 -6.54 -1.68 -20.68
N ASP A 50 -6.96 -2.39 -19.62
CA ASP A 50 -7.09 -3.86 -19.59
C ASP A 50 -5.75 -4.63 -19.71
N HIS A 51 -4.63 -3.99 -19.39
CA HIS A 51 -3.31 -4.63 -19.33
C HIS A 51 -2.98 -5.08 -17.89
N LEU A 52 -3.91 -5.80 -17.25
CA LEU A 52 -3.86 -6.13 -15.82
C LEU A 52 -2.61 -6.92 -15.41
N THR A 53 -2.23 -7.93 -16.18
CA THR A 53 -1.05 -8.77 -15.89
C THR A 53 0.24 -7.96 -15.90
N ALA A 54 0.40 -7.07 -16.90
CA ALA A 54 1.55 -6.18 -16.98
C ALA A 54 1.55 -5.14 -15.85
N ALA A 55 0.38 -4.60 -15.51
CA ALA A 55 0.22 -3.68 -14.38
C ALA A 55 0.64 -4.33 -13.07
N ALA A 56 0.13 -5.53 -12.77
CA ALA A 56 0.41 -6.24 -11.53
C ALA A 56 1.91 -6.54 -11.38
N TRP A 57 2.56 -7.10 -12.40
CA TRP A 57 4.00 -7.38 -12.35
C TRP A 57 4.84 -6.12 -12.19
N THR A 58 4.52 -5.07 -12.93
CA THR A 58 5.29 -3.82 -12.90
C THR A 58 5.15 -3.14 -11.55
N ILE A 59 3.93 -3.00 -11.03
CA ILE A 59 3.68 -2.39 -9.72
C ILE A 59 4.30 -3.24 -8.61
N PHE A 60 4.15 -4.57 -8.67
CA PHE A 60 4.74 -5.48 -7.69
C PHE A 60 6.26 -5.35 -7.65
N ALA A 61 6.91 -5.26 -8.82
CA ALA A 61 8.35 -5.01 -8.90
C ALA A 61 8.72 -3.67 -8.23
N VAL A 62 8.01 -2.59 -8.53
CA VAL A 62 8.26 -1.27 -7.91
C VAL A 62 8.07 -1.30 -6.39
N VAL A 63 7.01 -1.94 -5.90
CA VAL A 63 6.73 -2.07 -4.45
C VAL A 63 7.81 -2.90 -3.74
N ILE A 64 8.38 -3.91 -4.39
CA ILE A 64 9.53 -4.63 -3.84
C ILE A 64 10.74 -3.69 -3.67
N PHE A 65 10.96 -2.81 -4.65
CA PHE A 65 12.04 -1.82 -4.61
C PHE A 65 11.76 -0.62 -3.70
N ASP A 66 10.54 -0.46 -3.15
CA ASP A 66 10.19 0.60 -2.20
C ASP A 66 11.11 0.56 -0.98
N ASN A 67 11.45 -0.65 -0.47
CA ASN A 67 12.41 -0.83 0.63
C ASN A 67 13.85 -0.32 0.35
N LEU A 68 14.16 0.04 -0.89
CA LEU A 68 15.46 0.55 -1.30
C LEU A 68 15.72 1.93 -0.69
N ASP A 69 14.70 2.78 -0.55
CA ASP A 69 14.86 4.14 -0.02
C ASP A 69 15.35 4.14 1.44
N GLY A 70 14.79 3.28 2.29
CA GLY A 70 15.18 3.10 3.67
C GLY A 70 16.54 2.44 3.80
N GLN A 71 16.94 1.59 2.83
CA GLN A 71 18.31 1.08 2.77
C GLN A 71 19.31 2.16 2.38
N ILE A 72 18.98 2.99 1.39
CA ILE A 72 19.80 4.15 0.99
C ILE A 72 19.95 5.08 2.19
N ALA A 73 18.85 5.49 2.83
CA ALA A 73 18.88 6.39 3.99
C ALA A 73 19.74 5.85 5.15
N ARG A 74 19.69 4.54 5.42
CA ARG A 74 20.56 3.89 6.41
C ARG A 74 22.03 3.90 6.00
N LEU A 75 22.33 3.60 4.74
CA LEU A 75 23.70 3.56 4.23
C LEU A 75 24.33 4.96 4.17
N THR A 76 23.54 6.00 3.93
CA THR A 76 23.99 7.40 3.86
C THR A 76 23.87 8.14 5.19
N GLY A 77 23.27 7.53 6.22
CA GLY A 77 23.04 8.17 7.52
C GLY A 77 22.02 9.32 7.46
N THR A 78 21.08 9.28 6.52
CA THR A 78 20.09 10.35 6.26
C THR A 78 18.67 9.97 6.69
N GLU A 79 18.49 8.98 7.58
CA GLU A 79 17.19 8.68 8.18
C GLU A 79 16.64 9.92 8.91
N SER A 80 15.41 10.33 8.60
CA SER A 80 14.85 11.58 9.10
C SER A 80 13.33 11.54 9.25
N LYS A 81 12.79 12.46 10.07
CA LYS A 81 11.33 12.67 10.20
C LYS A 81 10.70 13.11 8.87
N TRP A 82 11.43 13.87 8.07
CA TRP A 82 11.01 14.26 6.72
C TRP A 82 10.86 13.03 5.81
N GLY A 83 11.86 12.16 5.75
CA GLY A 83 11.80 10.95 4.94
C GLY A 83 10.62 10.04 5.33
N ALA A 84 10.41 9.84 6.64
CA ALA A 84 9.27 9.07 7.13
C ALA A 84 7.91 9.71 6.76
N PHE A 85 7.81 11.05 6.81
CA PHE A 85 6.63 11.78 6.39
C PHE A 85 6.40 11.69 4.87
N LEU A 86 7.47 11.81 4.07
CA LEU A 86 7.44 11.73 2.62
C LEU A 86 6.99 10.33 2.16
N ASP A 87 7.67 9.27 2.61
CA ASP A 87 7.30 7.87 2.39
C ASP A 87 5.83 7.64 2.77
N SER A 88 5.46 8.10 3.96
CA SER A 88 4.09 7.97 4.43
C SER A 88 3.06 8.82 3.67
N THR A 89 3.45 9.81 2.89
CA THR A 89 2.53 10.60 2.07
C THR A 89 2.41 10.00 0.68
N MET A 90 3.55 9.62 0.12
CA MET A 90 3.67 9.07 -1.23
C MET A 90 3.01 7.70 -1.37
N ASP A 91 3.12 6.85 -0.35
CA ASP A 91 2.34 5.61 -0.25
C ASP A 91 0.84 5.79 -0.47
N ARG A 92 0.28 6.90 0.02
CA ARG A 92 -1.16 7.16 -0.02
C ARG A 92 -1.61 7.56 -1.42
N PHE A 93 -0.75 8.24 -2.18
CA PHE A 93 -0.96 8.44 -3.61
C PHE A 93 -0.87 7.13 -4.39
N ALA A 94 0.12 6.28 -4.10
CA ALA A 94 0.28 4.99 -4.76
C ALA A 94 -0.92 4.05 -4.49
N ASP A 95 -1.27 3.83 -3.22
CA ASP A 95 -2.41 3.00 -2.81
C ASP A 95 -3.70 3.54 -3.45
N GLY A 96 -3.94 4.86 -3.39
CA GLY A 96 -5.12 5.50 -3.97
C GLY A 96 -5.22 5.32 -5.48
N ALA A 97 -4.11 5.47 -6.22
CA ALA A 97 -4.07 5.29 -7.66
C ALA A 97 -4.43 3.84 -8.08
N ILE A 98 -3.94 2.84 -7.34
CA ILE A 98 -4.23 1.42 -7.61
C ILE A 98 -5.72 1.14 -7.46
N PHE A 99 -6.33 1.51 -6.32
CA PHE A 99 -7.76 1.23 -6.10
C PHE A 99 -8.66 2.05 -7.01
N LEU A 100 -8.31 3.30 -7.32
CA LEU A 100 -9.05 4.10 -8.30
C LEU A 100 -9.01 3.44 -9.68
N ALA A 101 -7.84 2.98 -10.12
CA ALA A 101 -7.67 2.33 -11.40
C ALA A 101 -8.46 1.02 -11.50
N VAL A 102 -8.50 0.21 -10.43
CA VAL A 102 -9.33 -0.99 -10.34
C VAL A 102 -10.82 -0.64 -10.45
N ALA A 103 -11.27 0.41 -9.78
CA ALA A 103 -12.66 0.85 -9.88
C ALA A 103 -13.03 1.27 -11.31
N VAL A 104 -12.15 2.02 -11.98
CA VAL A 104 -12.35 2.43 -13.37
C VAL A 104 -12.36 1.21 -14.30
N TRP A 105 -11.41 0.28 -14.15
CA TRP A 105 -11.39 -0.94 -14.95
C TRP A 105 -12.67 -1.76 -14.78
N ALA A 106 -13.17 -1.89 -13.54
CA ALA A 106 -14.39 -2.64 -13.27
C ALA A 106 -15.63 -2.06 -13.98
N ILE A 107 -15.70 -0.73 -14.13
CA ILE A 107 -16.79 -0.06 -14.86
C ILE A 107 -16.67 -0.28 -16.38
N LEU A 108 -15.44 -0.32 -16.89
CA LEU A 108 -15.17 -0.35 -18.33
C LEU A 108 -15.17 -1.76 -18.92
N HIS A 109 -14.68 -2.75 -18.18
CA HIS A 109 -14.29 -4.06 -18.74
C HIS A 109 -14.84 -5.27 -17.99
N ALA A 110 -15.13 -5.14 -16.69
CA ALA A 110 -15.57 -6.29 -15.91
C ALA A 110 -16.97 -6.78 -16.35
N ASP A 111 -17.23 -8.06 -16.11
CA ASP A 111 -18.55 -8.66 -16.28
C ASP A 111 -19.61 -7.81 -15.54
N PRO A 112 -20.71 -7.43 -16.21
CA PRO A 112 -21.77 -6.63 -15.62
C PRO A 112 -22.37 -7.21 -14.33
N ALA A 113 -22.28 -8.52 -14.12
CA ALA A 113 -22.71 -9.16 -12.87
C ALA A 113 -21.87 -8.75 -11.65
N TYR A 114 -20.62 -8.33 -11.86
CA TYR A 114 -19.68 -7.98 -10.78
C TYR A 114 -19.20 -6.53 -10.83
N GLY A 115 -19.15 -5.89 -12.01
CA GLY A 115 -18.50 -4.61 -12.24
C GLY A 115 -18.85 -3.52 -11.22
N ASP A 116 -20.14 -3.27 -11.01
CA ASP A 116 -20.61 -2.25 -10.04
C ASP A 116 -20.14 -2.55 -8.60
N TRP A 117 -20.17 -3.82 -8.21
CA TRP A 117 -19.78 -4.25 -6.86
C TRP A 117 -18.26 -4.25 -6.66
N ILE A 118 -17.48 -4.53 -7.71
CA ILE A 118 -16.03 -4.40 -7.69
C ILE A 118 -15.67 -2.91 -7.60
N ALA A 119 -16.30 -2.05 -8.39
CA ALA A 119 -16.06 -0.61 -8.37
C ALA A 119 -16.38 -0.01 -7.00
N LEU A 120 -17.54 -0.34 -6.43
CA LEU A 120 -17.92 0.08 -5.07
C LEU A 120 -16.93 -0.44 -4.02
N GLY A 121 -16.56 -1.73 -4.11
CA GLY A 121 -15.59 -2.34 -3.22
C GLY A 121 -14.22 -1.65 -3.28
N ALA A 122 -13.72 -1.36 -4.48
CA ALA A 122 -12.45 -0.69 -4.71
C ALA A 122 -12.45 0.75 -4.18
N VAL A 123 -13.50 1.53 -4.43
CA VAL A 123 -13.63 2.89 -3.88
C VAL A 123 -13.73 2.87 -2.35
N THR A 124 -14.44 1.89 -1.78
CA THR A 124 -14.55 1.74 -0.33
C THR A 124 -13.22 1.29 0.28
N ALA A 125 -12.47 0.41 -0.39
CA ALA A 125 -11.14 0.00 0.02
C ALA A 125 -10.14 1.17 -0.04
N LEU A 126 -10.24 2.04 -1.04
CA LEU A 126 -9.50 3.30 -1.13
C LEU A 126 -9.79 4.19 0.09
N LEU A 127 -11.07 4.38 0.43
CA LEU A 127 -11.48 5.12 1.63
C LEU A 127 -10.86 4.51 2.90
N MET A 128 -10.94 3.19 3.06
CA MET A 128 -10.30 2.50 4.19
C MET A 128 -8.78 2.68 4.20
N GLY A 129 -8.15 2.69 3.02
CA GLY A 129 -6.72 2.97 2.83
C GLY A 129 -6.30 4.36 3.30
N ALA A 130 -7.21 5.33 3.33
CA ALA A 130 -6.98 6.66 3.91
C ALA A 130 -7.32 6.70 5.42
N VAL A 131 -8.47 6.14 5.82
CA VAL A 131 -8.98 6.21 7.20
C VAL A 131 -8.11 5.42 8.17
N VAL A 132 -7.65 4.22 7.79
CA VAL A 132 -6.80 3.38 8.65
C VAL A 132 -5.52 4.10 9.08
N PRO A 133 -4.63 4.56 8.18
CA PRO A 133 -3.42 5.28 8.58
C PRO A 133 -3.74 6.62 9.25
N TYR A 134 -4.80 7.34 8.85
CA TYR A 134 -5.21 8.57 9.51
C TYR A 134 -5.56 8.34 10.98
N ALA A 135 -6.33 7.29 11.31
CA ALA A 135 -6.67 6.97 12.69
C ALA A 135 -5.42 6.75 13.57
N LYS A 136 -4.37 6.13 13.01
CA LYS A 136 -3.09 5.98 13.71
C LYS A 136 -2.35 7.31 13.83
N ALA A 137 -2.18 8.04 12.75
CA ALA A 137 -1.48 9.32 12.76
C ALA A 137 -2.14 10.33 13.72
N ARG A 138 -3.48 10.35 13.75
CA ARG A 138 -4.23 11.21 14.67
C ARG A 138 -4.06 10.77 16.12
N ALA A 139 -4.08 9.47 16.41
CA ALA A 139 -3.79 8.95 17.75
C ALA A 139 -2.40 9.38 18.23
N GLU A 140 -1.37 9.18 17.39
CA GLU A 140 0.01 9.55 17.71
C GLU A 140 0.18 11.06 17.91
N SER A 141 -0.53 11.89 17.13
CA SER A 141 -0.53 13.35 17.32
C SER A 141 -1.14 13.81 18.65
N LEU A 142 -1.98 12.97 19.26
CA LEU A 142 -2.61 13.22 20.56
C LEU A 142 -1.83 12.57 21.72
N GLY A 143 -0.70 11.92 21.45
CA GLY A 143 0.09 11.21 22.46
C GLY A 143 -0.34 9.76 22.71
N TYR A 144 -1.34 9.25 22.00
CA TYR A 144 -1.80 7.86 22.10
C TYR A 144 -1.06 6.94 21.12
N THR A 145 -1.04 5.65 21.42
CA THR A 145 -0.57 4.61 20.48
C THR A 145 -1.74 3.87 19.83
N ALA A 146 -1.62 3.59 18.54
CA ALA A 146 -2.59 2.81 17.77
C ALA A 146 -1.90 1.78 16.86
N ASN A 147 -0.83 1.15 17.36
CA ASN A 147 -0.08 0.09 16.68
C ASN A 147 -0.79 -1.27 16.75
N VAL A 148 -2.07 -1.29 16.37
CA VAL A 148 -2.91 -2.48 16.23
C VAL A 148 -3.52 -2.52 14.83
N GLY A 149 -4.00 -3.68 14.43
CA GLY A 149 -4.62 -3.91 13.12
C GLY A 149 -4.30 -5.30 12.58
N LEU A 150 -5.21 -5.84 11.76
CA LEU A 150 -5.01 -7.16 11.14
C LEU A 150 -4.12 -7.10 9.90
N ALA A 151 -4.29 -6.05 9.08
CA ALA A 151 -3.65 -5.96 7.77
C ALA A 151 -2.71 -4.74 7.70
N GLU A 152 -1.43 -5.01 7.52
CA GLU A 152 -0.45 -3.97 7.21
C GLU A 152 -0.59 -3.51 5.75
N ARG A 153 0.11 -2.43 5.37
CA ARG A 153 0.08 -1.92 3.98
C ARG A 153 0.51 -3.00 2.98
N ALA A 154 1.60 -3.70 3.28
CA ALA A 154 2.13 -4.75 2.41
C ALA A 154 1.11 -5.87 2.15
N ASP A 155 0.35 -6.28 3.18
CA ASP A 155 -0.68 -7.30 3.04
C ASP A 155 -1.80 -6.84 2.10
N ARG A 156 -2.23 -5.57 2.23
CA ARG A 156 -3.28 -4.99 1.36
C ARG A 156 -2.83 -4.94 -0.10
N LEU A 157 -1.60 -4.46 -0.34
CA LEU A 157 -1.03 -4.37 -1.68
C LEU A 157 -0.86 -5.76 -2.30
N PHE A 158 -0.41 -6.74 -1.53
CA PHE A 158 -0.29 -8.11 -2.00
C PHE A 158 -1.63 -8.68 -2.45
N VAL A 159 -2.68 -8.55 -1.62
CA VAL A 159 -4.01 -9.07 -1.94
C VAL A 159 -4.57 -8.44 -3.22
N ILE A 160 -4.53 -7.11 -3.34
CA ILE A 160 -5.11 -6.44 -4.50
C ILE A 160 -4.30 -6.72 -5.78
N LEU A 161 -2.96 -6.68 -5.72
CA LEU A 161 -2.13 -6.95 -6.90
C LEU A 161 -2.21 -8.41 -7.35
N LEU A 162 -2.34 -9.35 -6.40
CA LEU A 162 -2.58 -10.75 -6.73
C LEU A 162 -3.94 -10.92 -7.44
N ALA A 163 -4.99 -10.26 -6.96
CA ALA A 163 -6.30 -10.31 -7.62
C ALA A 163 -6.25 -9.69 -9.02
N VAL A 164 -5.61 -8.53 -9.18
CA VAL A 164 -5.40 -7.89 -10.49
C VAL A 164 -4.64 -8.85 -11.43
N PHE A 165 -3.58 -9.49 -10.96
CA PHE A 165 -2.82 -10.47 -11.74
C PHE A 165 -3.69 -11.65 -12.19
N LEU A 166 -4.43 -12.27 -11.26
CA LEU A 166 -5.23 -13.45 -11.56
C LEU A 166 -6.40 -13.13 -12.52
N VAL A 167 -7.02 -11.96 -12.39
CA VAL A 167 -8.03 -11.49 -13.35
C VAL A 167 -7.39 -11.25 -14.72
N GLY A 168 -6.20 -10.66 -14.77
CA GLY A 168 -5.43 -10.53 -16.02
C GLY A 168 -4.98 -11.85 -16.65
N MET A 169 -4.98 -12.94 -15.88
CA MET A 169 -4.77 -14.31 -16.38
C MET A 169 -6.08 -15.01 -16.76
N GLU A 170 -7.19 -14.27 -16.80
CA GLU A 170 -8.54 -14.74 -17.15
C GLU A 170 -9.14 -15.76 -16.15
N TRP A 171 -8.73 -15.72 -14.88
CA TRP A 171 -9.29 -16.62 -13.84
C TRP A 171 -10.67 -16.16 -13.31
N GLY A 172 -11.13 -14.98 -13.74
CA GLY A 172 -12.47 -14.46 -13.51
C GLY A 172 -12.55 -13.28 -12.54
N ASP A 173 -13.38 -12.30 -12.90
CA ASP A 173 -13.48 -10.98 -12.24
C ASP A 173 -13.97 -11.06 -10.79
N TRP A 174 -14.65 -12.14 -10.42
CA TRP A 174 -15.08 -12.41 -9.05
C TRP A 174 -13.90 -12.39 -8.05
N LEU A 175 -12.67 -12.61 -8.51
CA LEU A 175 -11.47 -12.49 -7.68
C LEU A 175 -11.23 -11.06 -7.21
N LEU A 176 -11.44 -10.06 -8.07
CA LEU A 176 -11.39 -8.65 -7.68
C LEU A 176 -12.57 -8.29 -6.77
N LEU A 177 -13.74 -8.90 -6.97
CA LEU A 177 -14.88 -8.73 -6.06
C LEU A 177 -14.52 -9.21 -4.65
N VAL A 178 -14.03 -10.45 -4.53
CA VAL A 178 -13.63 -11.01 -3.24
C VAL A 178 -12.50 -10.20 -2.60
N ALA A 179 -11.47 -9.85 -3.36
CA ALA A 179 -10.32 -9.12 -2.84
C ALA A 179 -10.70 -7.73 -2.33
N THR A 180 -11.47 -6.95 -3.09
CA THR A 180 -11.87 -5.60 -2.67
C THR A 180 -12.74 -5.64 -1.41
N TRP A 181 -13.73 -6.53 -1.33
CA TRP A 181 -14.59 -6.65 -0.14
C TRP A 181 -13.88 -7.24 1.07
N LEU A 182 -12.92 -8.16 0.88
CA LEU A 182 -12.04 -8.63 1.95
C LEU A 182 -11.25 -7.46 2.55
N LEU A 183 -10.68 -6.61 1.70
CA LEU A 183 -9.90 -5.44 2.12
C LEU A 183 -10.76 -4.38 2.82
N VAL A 184 -12.00 -4.18 2.37
CA VAL A 184 -12.99 -3.34 3.06
C VAL A 184 -13.24 -3.87 4.46
N ALA A 185 -13.58 -5.16 4.60
CA ALA A 185 -13.86 -5.77 5.90
C ALA A 185 -12.65 -5.68 6.85
N ALA A 186 -11.45 -5.99 6.35
CA ALA A 186 -10.20 -5.88 7.13
C ALA A 186 -9.91 -4.42 7.55
N GLY A 187 -10.18 -3.46 6.66
CA GLY A 187 -10.04 -2.03 6.92
C GLY A 187 -10.97 -1.57 8.04
N PHE A 188 -12.27 -1.84 7.92
CA PHE A 188 -13.26 -1.52 8.95
C PHE A 188 -12.91 -2.11 10.30
N TYR A 189 -12.58 -3.40 10.33
CA TYR A 189 -12.18 -4.07 11.56
C TYR A 189 -10.95 -3.41 12.19
N THR A 190 -9.94 -3.07 11.39
CA THR A 190 -8.74 -2.39 11.86
C THR A 190 -9.04 -1.00 12.43
N VAL A 191 -9.95 -0.24 11.82
CA VAL A 191 -10.39 1.07 12.35
C VAL A 191 -11.05 0.89 13.72
N ILE A 192 -11.96 -0.08 13.86
CA ILE A 192 -12.62 -0.38 15.14
C ILE A 192 -11.58 -0.74 16.21
N GLN A 193 -10.61 -1.58 15.90
CA GLN A 193 -9.54 -1.95 16.82
C GLN A 193 -8.75 -0.72 17.29
N ARG A 194 -8.38 0.18 16.37
CA ARG A 194 -7.64 1.41 16.70
C ARG A 194 -8.46 2.34 17.57
N MET A 195 -9.73 2.56 17.22
CA MET A 195 -10.64 3.40 18.02
C MET A 195 -10.85 2.85 19.43
N ALA A 196 -11.06 1.54 19.57
CA ALA A 196 -11.21 0.89 20.86
C ALA A 196 -9.94 1.03 21.72
N THR A 197 -8.76 0.86 21.10
CA THR A 197 -7.46 0.98 21.76
C THR A 197 -7.20 2.40 22.28
N VAL A 198 -7.51 3.42 21.47
CA VAL A 198 -7.38 4.83 21.88
C VAL A 198 -8.40 5.19 22.96
N ARG A 199 -9.65 4.71 22.84
CA ARG A 199 -10.68 4.94 23.86
C ARG A 199 -10.30 4.35 25.23
N ALA A 200 -9.63 3.20 25.25
CA ALA A 200 -9.15 2.61 26.50
C ALA A 200 -8.05 3.46 27.16
N GLN A 201 -7.09 3.97 26.38
CA GLN A 201 -6.04 4.88 26.88
C GLN A 201 -6.62 6.18 27.43
N ALA A 202 -7.50 6.84 26.67
CA ALA A 202 -8.11 8.10 27.09
C ALA A 202 -8.94 7.98 28.38
N LYS A 203 -9.58 6.82 28.62
CA LYS A 203 -10.27 6.56 29.90
C LYS A 203 -9.31 6.32 31.07
N GLY A 204 -8.14 5.74 30.81
CA GLY A 204 -7.12 5.51 31.81
C GLY A 204 -6.43 6.78 32.30
N GLU A 205 -6.39 7.83 31.47
CA GLU A 205 -5.86 9.15 31.84
C GLU A 205 -6.81 10.00 32.69
N ALA A 206 -8.12 9.69 32.66
CA ALA A 206 -9.15 10.42 33.39
C ALA A 206 -9.33 9.93 34.84
N LEU A 207 -8.53 8.95 35.29
CA LEU A 207 -8.52 8.37 36.64
C LEU A 207 -7.19 8.69 37.33
#